data_AF-A0A9C7ULH2-F1
#
_entry.id   AF-A0A9C7ULH2-F1
#
_cell.length_a   1.000
_cell.length_b   1.000
_cell.length_c   1.000
_cell.angle_alpha   90.00
_cell.angle_beta   90.00
_cell.angle_gamma   90.00
#
_symmetry.space_group_name_H-M   'P 1'
#
loop_
_entity.id
_entity.type
_entity.pdbx_description
1 polymer ?
#
loop_
_entity_poly.entity_id
_entity_poly.type
_entity_poly.pdbx_seq_one_letter_code
_entity_poly.pdbx_strand_id
1 'polypeptide(L)'
;MKFDTKVVRAGITPDPTTGSILPPIYETATYVLEEVGKDKGFDYTRSSNPTRQVLEANLAAIESAEYAISFASGMSAVFLRSSCSAQVIMSSVVMTCTVV
;
A
#
# COMPACT_ATOMS: atom_id res chain seq x y z
N MET A 1 -10.88 17.26 8.65
CA MET A 1 -11.51 16.60 7.47
C MET A 1 -12.57 15.62 7.97
N LYS A 2 -13.79 15.62 7.42
CA LYS A 2 -14.89 14.72 7.84
C LYS A 2 -14.61 13.28 7.38
N PHE A 3 -15.18 12.28 8.06
CA PHE A 3 -14.95 10.85 7.78
C PHE A 3 -15.19 10.49 6.30
N ASP A 4 -16.34 10.90 5.74
CA ASP A 4 -16.68 10.62 4.34
C ASP A 4 -15.64 11.19 3.35
N THR A 5 -15.08 12.36 3.66
CA THR A 5 -14.03 12.96 2.82
C THR A 5 -12.71 12.21 2.97
N LYS A 6 -12.37 11.72 4.18
CA LYS A 6 -11.18 10.90 4.41
C LYS A 6 -11.26 9.60 3.59
N VAL A 7 -12.39 8.92 3.59
CA VAL A 7 -12.56 7.65 2.86
C VAL A 7 -12.31 7.82 1.36
N VAL A 8 -12.76 8.93 0.77
CA VAL A 8 -12.65 9.15 -0.68
C VAL A 8 -11.28 9.70 -1.09
N ARG A 9 -10.62 10.50 -0.24
CA ARG A 9 -9.45 11.28 -0.67
C ARG A 9 -8.16 11.03 0.10
N ALA A 10 -8.14 10.17 1.12
CA ALA A 10 -7.06 10.11 2.12
C ALA A 10 -5.64 10.07 1.54
N GLY A 11 -4.96 8.97 1.28
CA GLY A 11 -3.60 8.95 0.72
C GLY A 11 -3.48 9.26 -0.78
N ILE A 12 -4.47 9.92 -1.40
CA ILE A 12 -4.49 10.13 -2.87
C ILE A 12 -3.75 11.41 -3.23
N THR A 13 -2.63 11.26 -3.94
CA THR A 13 -1.86 12.37 -4.51
C THR A 13 -1.89 12.24 -6.04
N PRO A 14 -2.12 13.34 -6.78
CA PRO A 14 -2.09 13.29 -8.24
C PRO A 14 -0.71 12.85 -8.72
N ASP A 15 -0.69 12.05 -9.78
CA ASP A 15 0.55 11.56 -10.37
C ASP A 15 1.37 12.72 -10.95
N PRO A 16 2.63 12.92 -10.53
CA PRO A 16 3.46 14.02 -11.02
C PRO A 16 3.82 13.89 -12.50
N THR A 17 3.75 12.70 -13.10
CA THR A 17 4.16 12.49 -14.48
C THR A 17 3.03 12.70 -15.48
N THR A 18 1.83 12.17 -15.19
CA THR A 18 0.68 12.25 -16.11
C THR A 18 -0.37 13.29 -15.71
N GLY A 19 -0.32 13.79 -14.47
CA GLY A 19 -1.36 14.66 -13.91
C GLY A 19 -2.68 13.93 -13.63
N SER A 20 -2.71 12.60 -13.69
CA SER A 20 -3.88 11.81 -13.32
C SER A 20 -4.24 12.04 -11.86
N ILE A 21 -5.51 12.33 -11.59
CA ILE A 21 -6.05 12.50 -10.23
C ILE A 21 -5.96 11.18 -9.46
N LEU A 22 -6.19 10.06 -10.15
CA LEU A 22 -6.02 8.73 -9.59
C LEU A 22 -4.58 8.25 -9.87
N PRO A 23 -3.90 7.68 -8.88
CA PRO A 23 -2.58 7.11 -9.10
C PRO A 23 -2.69 5.93 -10.09
N PRO A 24 -1.71 5.75 -10.98
CA PRO A 24 -1.69 4.62 -11.88
C PRO A 24 -1.50 3.29 -11.13
N ILE A 25 -1.89 2.20 -11.79
CA ILE A 25 -1.72 0.84 -11.28
C ILE A 25 -0.35 0.33 -11.73
N TYR A 26 0.53 0.06 -10.77
CA TYR A 26 1.88 -0.45 -11.04
C TYR A 26 1.92 -1.97 -10.93
N GLU A 27 1.65 -2.64 -12.04
CA GLU A 27 1.71 -4.10 -12.19
C GLU A 27 3.10 -4.55 -12.67
N THR A 28 4.12 -4.25 -11.87
CA THR A 28 5.52 -4.58 -12.20
C THR A 28 6.13 -5.39 -11.07
N ALA A 29 7.04 -6.32 -11.37
CA ALA A 29 7.74 -7.08 -10.32
C ALA A 29 8.94 -6.32 -9.74
N THR A 30 9.72 -5.66 -10.62
CA THR A 30 10.99 -4.99 -10.30
C THR A 30 10.99 -3.56 -10.81
N TYR A 31 11.66 -2.66 -10.08
CA TYR A 31 11.87 -1.28 -10.48
C TYR A 31 13.32 -1.05 -10.94
N VAL A 32 13.54 -0.01 -11.74
CA VAL A 32 14.88 0.36 -12.21
C VAL A 32 15.68 0.96 -11.06
N LEU A 33 16.80 0.34 -10.74
CA LEU A 33 17.80 0.84 -9.80
C LEU A 33 18.77 1.77 -10.54
N GLU A 34 19.20 2.87 -9.92
CA GLU A 34 20.24 3.73 -10.52
C GLU A 34 21.62 3.07 -10.40
N GLU A 35 21.90 2.51 -9.22
CA GLU A 35 23.13 1.82 -8.88
C GLU A 35 22.80 0.68 -7.90
N VAL A 36 23.72 -0.27 -7.73
CA VAL A 36 23.55 -1.37 -6.76
C VAL A 36 23.42 -0.77 -5.36
N GLY A 37 22.25 -0.96 -4.74
CA GLY A 37 21.94 -0.43 -3.41
C GLY A 37 21.36 0.98 -3.38
N LYS A 38 21.11 1.61 -4.54
CA LYS A 38 20.45 2.92 -4.64
C LYS A 38 19.15 2.81 -5.41
N ASP A 39 18.06 2.71 -4.67
CA ASP A 39 16.69 2.64 -5.17
C ASP A 39 16.03 4.03 -5.19
N LYS A 40 14.91 4.13 -5.91
CA LYS A 40 14.09 5.36 -5.98
C LYS A 40 12.93 5.33 -4.97
N GLY A 41 13.09 4.54 -3.90
CA GLY A 41 12.06 4.24 -2.89
C GLY A 41 11.30 2.94 -3.13
N PHE A 42 11.44 2.33 -4.30
CA PHE A 42 10.89 1.01 -4.63
C PHE A 42 11.93 0.20 -5.39
N ASP A 43 12.06 -1.07 -5.02
CA ASP A 43 12.99 -2.04 -5.59
C ASP A 43 12.22 -3.22 -6.18
N TYR A 44 11.35 -3.82 -5.37
CA TYR A 44 10.67 -5.05 -5.65
C TYR A 44 9.27 -5.06 -5.04
N THR A 45 8.24 -5.35 -5.84
CA THR A 45 6.83 -5.18 -5.48
C THR A 45 6.37 -5.95 -4.24
N ARG A 46 7.01 -7.09 -3.94
CA ARG A 46 6.72 -7.84 -2.70
C ARG A 46 7.10 -7.06 -1.44
N SER A 47 8.20 -6.31 -1.49
CA SER A 47 8.65 -5.46 -0.38
C SER A 47 7.78 -4.22 -0.29
N SER A 48 7.72 -3.45 -1.38
CA SER A 48 6.97 -2.20 -1.46
C SER A 48 6.43 -1.99 -2.88
N ASN A 49 5.21 -1.49 -2.98
CA ASN A 49 4.61 -1.12 -4.26
C ASN A 49 3.85 0.20 -4.08
N PRO A 50 3.99 1.17 -4.99
CA PRO A 50 3.37 2.49 -4.89
C PRO A 50 1.84 2.43 -4.86
N THR A 51 1.21 1.57 -5.67
CA THR A 51 -0.25 1.37 -5.64
C THR A 51 -0.70 0.82 -4.29
N ARG A 52 0.08 -0.11 -3.72
CA ARG A 52 -0.19 -0.70 -2.40
C ARG A 52 -0.02 0.32 -1.26
N GLN A 53 1.01 1.16 -1.32
CA GLN A 53 1.23 2.20 -0.32
C GLN A 53 0.10 3.23 -0.25
N VAL A 54 -0.53 3.58 -1.38
CA VAL A 54 -1.69 4.47 -1.38
C VAL A 54 -2.87 3.84 -0.62
N LEU A 55 -3.12 2.54 -0.80
CA LEU A 55 -4.15 1.81 -0.06
C LEU A 55 -3.82 1.78 1.44
N GLU A 56 -2.57 1.49 1.80
CA GLU A 56 -2.10 1.48 3.18
C GLU A 56 -2.24 2.85 3.85
N ALA A 57 -1.86 3.93 3.18
CA ALA A 57 -2.02 5.29 3.68
C ALA A 57 -3.50 5.69 3.84
N ASN A 58 -4.36 5.30 2.89
CA ASN A 58 -5.81 5.50 2.99
C ASN A 58 -6.37 4.82 4.26
N LEU A 59 -6.01 3.55 4.48
CA LEU A 59 -6.48 2.78 5.62
C LEU A 59 -5.96 3.32 6.96
N ALA A 60 -4.69 3.69 7.03
CA ALA A 60 -4.11 4.32 8.21
C ALA A 60 -4.84 5.63 8.56
N ALA A 61 -5.19 6.45 7.56
CA ALA A 61 -5.91 7.70 7.79
C ALA A 61 -7.37 7.53 8.25
N ILE A 62 -8.03 6.44 7.82
CA ILE A 62 -9.40 6.08 8.22
C ILE A 62 -9.41 5.60 9.69
N GLU A 63 -8.50 4.67 10.02
CA GLU A 63 -8.38 4.06 11.35
C GLU A 63 -7.61 4.94 12.35
N SER A 64 -7.08 6.09 11.91
CA SER A 64 -6.23 6.99 12.71
C SER A 64 -4.99 6.28 13.27
N ALA A 65 -4.39 5.41 12.46
CA ALA A 65 -3.16 4.67 12.74
C ALA A 65 -1.93 5.41 12.19
N GLU A 66 -0.74 5.10 12.72
CA GLU A 66 0.52 5.62 12.16
C GLU A 66 0.91 4.90 10.86
N TYR A 67 0.69 3.58 10.81
CA TYR A 67 0.97 2.74 9.65
C TYR A 67 -0.13 1.68 9.46
N ALA A 68 -0.34 1.26 8.22
CA ALA A 68 -1.15 0.10 7.88
C ALA A 68 -0.38 -0.77 6.88
N ILE A 69 -0.62 -2.08 6.91
CA ILE A 69 -0.03 -3.03 5.97
C ILE A 69 -1.15 -3.83 5.34
N SER A 70 -1.11 -3.95 4.02
CA SER A 70 -2.09 -4.71 3.24
C SER A 70 -1.53 -6.09 2.88
N PHE A 71 -2.40 -7.10 2.98
CA PHE A 71 -2.06 -8.50 2.71
C PHE A 71 -3.00 -9.07 1.65
N ALA A 72 -2.61 -10.22 1.07
CA ALA A 72 -3.45 -10.92 0.10
C ALA A 72 -4.79 -11.39 0.69
N SER A 73 -4.83 -11.70 2.00
CA SER A 73 -6.04 -12.15 2.69
C SER A 73 -6.08 -11.74 4.17
N GLY A 74 -7.29 -11.76 4.76
CA GLY A 74 -7.46 -11.59 6.20
C GLY A 74 -6.77 -12.68 7.03
N MET A 75 -6.74 -13.93 6.53
CA MET A 75 -6.04 -15.04 7.22
C MET A 75 -4.53 -14.83 7.28
N SER A 76 -3.92 -14.31 6.20
CA SER A 76 -2.50 -13.94 6.22
C SER A 76 -2.19 -12.83 7.20
N ALA A 77 -3.12 -11.87 7.35
CA ALA A 77 -2.97 -10.80 8.33
C ALA A 77 -3.03 -11.36 9.77
N VAL A 78 -4.00 -12.24 10.06
CA VAL A 78 -4.11 -12.92 11.36
C VAL A 78 -2.90 -13.80 11.65
N PHE A 79 -2.40 -14.52 10.64
CA PHE A 79 -1.20 -15.34 10.77
C PHE A 79 0.02 -14.50 11.18
N LEU A 80 0.26 -13.37 10.50
CA LEU A 80 1.37 -12.48 10.85
C LEU A 80 1.23 -11.92 12.28
N ARG A 81 0.02 -11.55 12.70
CA ARG A 81 -0.25 -11.06 14.07
C ARG A 81 0.02 -12.10 15.14
N SER A 82 -0.26 -13.37 14.84
CA SER A 82 0.04 -14.47 15.76
C SER A 82 1.55 -14.70 15.88
N SER A 83 2.27 -14.58 14.77
CA SER A 83 3.72 -14.80 14.73
C SER A 83 4.54 -13.62 15.24
N CYS A 84 4.01 -12.39 15.22
CA CYS A 84 4.74 -11.17 15.56
C CYS A 84 3.89 -10.27 16.46
N SER A 85 4.38 -9.95 17.67
CA SER A 85 3.71 -9.11 18.68
C SER A 85 3.56 -7.62 18.29
N ALA A 86 3.52 -7.28 17.00
CA ALA A 86 3.33 -5.93 16.51
C ALA A 86 1.83 -5.67 16.24
N GLN A 87 1.31 -4.61 16.85
CA GLN A 87 -0.09 -4.19 16.71
C GLN A 87 -0.31 -3.52 15.34
N VAL A 88 -0.56 -4.31 14.30
CA VAL A 88 -0.86 -3.80 12.95
C VAL A 88 -2.37 -3.85 12.70
N ILE A 89 -2.96 -2.71 12.33
CA ILE A 89 -4.39 -2.59 12.02
C ILE A 89 -4.67 -3.26 10.67
N MET A 90 -5.60 -4.21 10.65
CA MET A 90 -5.92 -5.05 9.50
C MET A 90 -7.13 -4.51 8.77
N SER A 91 -7.00 -4.25 7.47
CA SER A 91 -8.14 -4.10 6.58
C SER A 91 -8.29 -5.35 5.73
N SER A 92 -9.52 -5.86 5.62
CA SER A 92 -9.92 -7.07 4.90
C SER A 92 -9.92 -6.92 3.37
N VAL A 93 -9.28 -5.87 2.83
CA VAL A 93 -9.24 -5.64 1.38
C VAL A 93 -8.26 -6.61 0.75
N VAL A 94 -8.85 -7.68 0.22
CA VAL A 94 -8.27 -8.69 -0.64
C VAL A 94 -7.61 -8.00 -1.85
N MET A 95 -6.28 -7.86 -1.82
CA MET A 95 -5.52 -7.66 -3.05
C MET A 95 -5.26 -9.05 -3.63
N THR A 96 -6.21 -9.56 -4.43
CA THR A 96 -5.93 -10.69 -5.35
C THR A 96 -4.93 -10.19 -6.38
N CYS A 97 -3.64 -10.34 -6.10
CA CYS A 97 -2.65 -10.36 -7.15
C CYS A 97 -2.70 -11.77 -7.78
N THR A 98 -3.69 -12.00 -8.63
CA THR A 98 -3.66 -13.11 -9.59
C THR A 98 -3.23 -12.50 -10.91
N VAL A 99 -1.92 -12.42 -11.15
CA VAL A 99 -1.37 -12.42 -12.51
C VAL A 99 -0.07 -13.23 -12.49
N VAL A 100 -0.22 -14.49 -12.95
CA VAL A 100 0.73 -15.52 -13.40
C VAL A 100 1.82 -15.98 -12.43
#